data_AF-A0A926PXW2-F1
#
_entry.id   AF-A0A926PXW2-F1
#
_cell.length_a   1.000
_cell.length_b   1.000
_cell.length_c   1.000
_cell.angle_alpha   90.00
_cell.angle_beta   90.00
_cell.angle_gamma   90.00
#
_symmetry.space_group_name_H-M   'P 1'
#
loop_
_entity.id
_entity.type
_entity.pdbx_description
1 polymer ?
#
loop_
_entity_poly.entity_id
_entity_poly.type
_entity_poly.pdbx_seq_one_letter_code
_entity_poly.pdbx_strand_id
1 'polypeptide(L)'
;MTPELEAQALAILDTLTSTPFGQCIPISRSFKDVTASASIYAVRHRELGLLYVGKTRYSRERFRDGHKAFLWSWLNLYSPEDIRLLLYPLDFVQLQTLSSSLEAIIIAAAQPPYNARYPARD
;
A
#
# COMPACT_ATOMS: atom_id res chain seq x y z
N MET A 1 5.07 19.48 -11.07
CA MET A 1 5.29 18.64 -9.88
C MET A 1 6.02 19.53 -8.89
N THR A 2 5.50 19.73 -7.68
CA THR A 2 6.11 20.65 -6.71
C THR A 2 7.11 19.89 -5.83
N PRO A 3 8.27 20.48 -5.47
CA PRO A 3 9.28 19.82 -4.61
C PRO A 3 8.72 19.32 -3.28
N GLU A 4 7.72 20.01 -2.73
CA GLU A 4 7.06 19.65 -1.48
C GLU A 4 6.30 18.33 -1.59
N LEU A 5 5.65 18.10 -2.74
CA LEU A 5 4.89 16.88 -3.00
C LEU A 5 5.82 15.67 -3.18
N GLU A 6 6.96 15.88 -3.83
CA GLU A 6 7.99 14.85 -4.00
C GLU A 6 8.62 14.49 -2.65
N ALA A 7 9.00 15.49 -1.86
CA ALA A 7 9.52 15.28 -0.50
C ALA A 7 8.52 14.52 0.37
N GLN A 8 7.23 14.85 0.28
CA GLN A 8 6.18 14.14 1.00
C GLN A 8 6.04 12.69 0.54
N ALA A 9 6.03 12.44 -0.77
CA ALA A 9 5.98 11.09 -1.32
C ALA A 9 7.18 10.23 -0.88
N LEU A 10 8.38 10.81 -0.89
CA LEU A 10 9.60 10.13 -0.44
C LEU A 10 9.58 9.86 1.06
N ALA A 11 9.06 10.77 1.89
CA ALA A 11 8.89 10.52 3.33
C ALA A 11 7.88 9.38 3.62
N ILE A 12 6.80 9.32 2.84
CA ILE A 12 5.85 8.21 2.92
C ILE A 12 6.55 6.90 2.50
N LEU A 13 7.27 6.90 1.37
CA LEU A 13 8.00 5.73 0.90
C LEU A 13 9.02 5.24 1.94
N ASP A 14 9.78 6.15 2.54
CA ASP A 14 10.74 5.83 3.61
C ASP A 14 10.03 5.19 4.80
N THR A 15 8.89 5.71 5.22
CA THR A 15 8.05 5.07 6.26
C THR A 15 7.63 3.66 5.84
N LEU A 16 7.21 3.48 4.59
CA LEU A 16 6.71 2.21 4.08
C LEU A 16 7.81 1.13 4.01
N THR A 17 9.07 1.50 3.78
CA THR A 17 10.20 0.57 3.65
C THR A 17 10.98 0.37 4.95
N SER A 18 11.12 1.41 5.77
CA SER A 18 11.85 1.38 7.05
C SER A 18 11.09 0.73 8.19
N THR A 19 9.75 0.73 8.14
CA THR A 19 8.92 0.05 9.16
C THR A 19 9.32 -1.42 9.26
N PRO A 20 9.67 -1.94 10.45
CA PRO A 20 10.03 -3.34 10.62
C PRO A 20 8.89 -4.27 10.18
N PHE A 21 9.21 -5.33 9.43
CA PHE A 21 8.21 -6.27 8.92
C PHE A 21 7.28 -6.86 10.00
N GLY A 22 7.81 -7.10 11.20
CA GLY A 22 7.03 -7.60 12.35
C GLY A 22 6.01 -6.60 12.91
N GLN A 23 6.14 -5.31 12.60
CA GLN A 23 5.18 -4.26 12.97
C GLN A 23 4.11 -4.04 11.89
N CYS A 24 4.26 -4.64 10.71
CA CYS A 24 3.25 -4.59 9.67
C CYS A 24 2.07 -5.53 10.00
N ILE A 25 0.90 -5.22 9.44
CA ILE A 25 -0.35 -5.92 9.68
C ILE A 25 -0.31 -7.30 8.99
N PRO A 26 -0.55 -8.41 9.71
CA PRO A 26 -0.77 -9.72 9.13
C PRO A 26 -1.95 -9.72 8.15
N ILE A 27 -1.75 -10.25 6.95
CA ILE A 27 -2.85 -10.40 6.01
C ILE A 27 -3.65 -11.63 6.42
N SER A 28 -4.90 -11.40 6.84
CA SER A 28 -5.88 -12.45 7.07
C SER A 28 -7.04 -12.29 6.09
N ARG A 29 -7.73 -13.39 5.77
CA ARG A 29 -8.90 -13.38 4.87
C ARG A 29 -10.04 -12.47 5.35
N SER A 30 -10.03 -12.10 6.63
CA SER A 30 -11.04 -11.26 7.27
C SER A 30 -10.65 -9.79 7.40
N PHE A 31 -9.38 -9.41 7.18
CA PHE A 31 -8.88 -8.04 7.27
C PHE A 31 -9.31 -7.26 8.53
N LYS A 32 -9.51 -7.98 9.65
CA LYS A 32 -10.06 -7.41 10.90
C LYS A 32 -9.16 -6.31 11.46
N ASP A 33 -7.86 -6.48 11.27
CA ASP A 33 -6.81 -5.60 11.78
C ASP A 33 -6.54 -4.39 10.86
N VAL A 34 -7.23 -4.32 9.72
CA VAL A 34 -7.17 -3.15 8.84
C VAL A 34 -8.15 -2.10 9.35
N THR A 35 -7.60 -0.96 9.80
CA THR A 35 -8.36 0.25 10.13
C THR A 35 -9.13 0.71 8.91
N ALA A 36 -10.33 1.30 9.09
CA ALA A 36 -11.11 1.88 8.00
C ALA A 36 -10.76 3.36 7.86
N SER A 37 -9.69 3.67 7.12
CA SER A 37 -9.23 5.04 6.91
C SER A 37 -8.66 5.20 5.51
N ALA A 38 -8.75 6.40 4.98
CA ALA A 38 -8.05 6.75 3.76
C ALA A 38 -6.54 6.60 3.99
N SER A 39 -5.89 5.79 3.16
CA SER A 39 -4.49 5.41 3.38
C SER A 39 -3.79 5.13 2.06
N ILE A 40 -2.48 5.36 2.03
CA ILE A 40 -1.58 4.67 1.11
C ILE A 40 -1.22 3.35 1.77
N TYR A 41 -1.40 2.24 1.05
CA TYR A 41 -1.07 0.92 1.54
C TYR A 41 0.10 0.33 0.76
N ALA A 42 0.97 -0.36 1.47
CA ALA A 42 2.05 -1.15 0.91
C ALA A 42 1.84 -2.62 1.24
N VAL A 43 2.11 -3.50 0.28
CA VAL A 43 2.27 -4.92 0.56
C VAL A 43 3.73 -5.30 0.45
N ARG A 44 4.19 -6.01 1.47
CA ARG A 44 5.60 -6.34 1.64
C ARG A 44 5.78 -7.83 1.82
N HIS A 45 6.83 -8.35 1.20
CA HIS A 45 7.39 -9.66 1.50
C HIS A 45 8.49 -9.52 2.55
N ARG A 46 8.66 -10.54 3.38
CA ARG A 46 9.74 -10.61 4.38
C ARG A 46 11.12 -10.42 3.75
N GLU A 47 11.37 -11.10 2.65
CA GLU A 47 12.67 -11.12 1.95
C GLU A 47 12.72 -10.24 0.70
N LEU A 48 11.63 -10.15 -0.08
CA LEU A 48 11.62 -9.42 -1.36
C LEU A 48 11.33 -7.93 -1.17
N GLY A 49 11.01 -7.49 0.06
CA GLY A 49 10.72 -6.10 0.37
C GLY A 49 9.37 -5.66 -0.20
N LEU A 50 9.32 -4.47 -0.79
CA LEU A 50 8.09 -3.84 -1.24
C LEU A 50 7.59 -4.46 -2.56
N LEU A 51 6.40 -5.06 -2.53
CA LEU A 51 5.81 -5.73 -3.69
C LEU A 51 4.81 -4.86 -4.44
N TYR A 52 4.06 -4.02 -3.72
CA TYR A 52 3.04 -3.14 -4.28
C TYR A 52 2.76 -1.96 -3.38
N VAL A 53 2.38 -0.84 -4.01
CA VAL A 53 1.82 0.34 -3.36
C VAL A 53 0.50 0.68 -4.02
N GLY A 54 -0.52 1.01 -3.22
CA GLY A 54 -1.76 1.57 -3.74
C GLY A 54 -2.40 2.55 -2.76
N LYS A 55 -3.41 3.28 -3.22
CA LYS A 55 -4.27 4.12 -2.37
C LYS A 55 -5.62 3.47 -2.10
N THR A 56 -6.22 3.83 -0.99
CA THR A 56 -7.61 3.47 -0.66
C THR A 56 -8.28 4.59 0.12
N ARG A 57 -9.56 4.86 -0.18
CA ARG A 57 -10.40 5.80 0.59
C ARG A 57 -11.09 5.11 1.77
N TYR A 58 -11.39 3.83 1.60
CA TYR A 58 -11.98 2.95 2.60
C TYR A 58 -11.23 1.63 2.57
N SER A 59 -10.09 1.57 3.24
CA SER A 59 -9.23 0.37 3.34
C SER A 59 -10.03 -0.88 3.65
N ARG A 60 -10.89 -0.86 4.68
CA ARG A 60 -11.69 -2.02 5.07
C ARG A 60 -12.67 -2.50 3.98
N GLU A 61 -13.34 -1.59 3.28
CA GLU A 61 -14.26 -1.95 2.19
C GLU A 61 -13.51 -2.41 0.94
N ARG A 62 -12.40 -1.76 0.60
CA ARG A 62 -11.55 -2.16 -0.53
C ARG A 62 -11.00 -3.57 -0.34
N PHE A 63 -10.62 -3.97 0.88
CA PHE A 63 -10.20 -5.35 1.14
C PHE A 63 -11.37 -6.35 1.33
N ARG A 64 -12.63 -5.88 1.41
CA ARG A 64 -13.82 -6.73 1.53
C ARG A 64 -14.41 -7.12 0.16
N ASP A 65 -14.36 -6.21 -0.82
CA ASP A 65 -14.86 -6.38 -2.20
C ASP A 65 -13.74 -6.73 -3.22
N GLY A 66 -14.04 -6.70 -4.53
CA GLY A 66 -13.30 -7.34 -5.65
C GLY A 66 -11.77 -7.16 -5.76
N HIS A 67 -11.15 -6.24 -5.00
CA HIS A 67 -9.70 -6.17 -4.77
C HIS A 67 -9.14 -7.39 -4.02
N LYS A 68 -10.01 -8.25 -3.46
CA LYS A 68 -9.66 -9.61 -3.02
C LYS A 68 -8.88 -10.37 -4.09
N ALA A 69 -9.27 -10.38 -5.36
CA ALA A 69 -8.59 -11.20 -6.38
C ALA A 69 -7.08 -10.92 -6.46
N PHE A 70 -6.68 -9.67 -6.23
CA PHE A 70 -5.29 -9.25 -6.32
C PHE A 70 -4.46 -9.67 -5.10
N LEU A 71 -4.95 -9.38 -3.88
CA LEU A 71 -4.29 -9.86 -2.67
C LEU A 71 -4.33 -11.39 -2.54
N TRP A 72 -5.37 -12.04 -3.08
CA TRP A 72 -5.52 -13.48 -3.08
C TRP A 72 -4.56 -14.14 -4.07
N SER A 73 -4.25 -13.50 -5.20
CA SER A 73 -3.19 -13.99 -6.08
C SER A 73 -1.85 -14.07 -5.36
N TRP A 74 -1.58 -13.17 -4.42
CA TRP A 74 -0.38 -13.21 -3.60
C TRP A 74 -0.43 -14.19 -2.44
N LEU A 75 -1.59 -14.36 -1.80
CA LEU A 75 -1.79 -15.45 -0.83
C LEU A 75 -1.70 -16.84 -1.48
N ASN A 76 -1.86 -16.93 -2.80
CA ASN A 76 -1.65 -18.15 -3.57
C ASN A 76 -0.20 -18.33 -4.04
N LEU A 77 0.58 -17.24 -4.14
CA LEU A 77 1.99 -17.27 -4.59
C LEU A 77 2.98 -17.32 -3.43
N TYR A 78 2.60 -16.79 -2.26
CA TYR A 78 3.45 -16.65 -1.08
C TYR A 78 2.72 -17.15 0.16
N SER A 79 3.48 -17.66 1.11
CA SER A 79 2.94 -18.04 2.41
C SER A 79 2.41 -16.81 3.16
N PRO A 80 1.24 -16.87 3.80
CA PRO A 80 0.65 -15.73 4.52
C PRO A 80 1.56 -15.13 5.62
N GLU A 81 2.47 -15.92 6.18
CA GLU A 81 3.48 -15.51 7.16
C GLU A 81 4.59 -14.61 6.59
N ASP A 82 4.80 -14.64 5.29
CA ASP A 82 5.83 -13.88 4.58
C ASP A 82 5.31 -12.63 3.91
N ILE A 83 3.99 -12.42 3.96
CA ILE A 83 3.33 -11.25 3.41
C ILE A 83 2.69 -10.42 4.53
N ARG A 84 2.90 -9.10 4.49
CA ARG A 84 2.31 -8.14 5.41
C ARG A 84 1.80 -6.90 4.69
N LEU A 85 0.82 -6.25 5.30
CA LEU A 85 0.26 -4.99 4.86
C LEU A 85 0.74 -3.86 5.78
N LEU A 86 1.09 -2.73 5.21
CA LEU A 86 1.35 -1.50 5.96
C LEU A 86 0.44 -0.40 5.44
N LEU A 87 -0.13 0.37 6.35
CA LEU A 87 -1.04 1.47 6.04
C LEU A 87 -0.42 2.77 6.54
N TYR A 88 -0.20 3.70 5.63
CA TYR A 88 0.10 5.09 5.95
C TYR A 88 -1.20 5.89 5.88
N PRO A 89 -1.77 6.34 7.02
CA PRO A 89 -3.00 7.11 7.02
C PRO A 89 -2.78 8.46 6.34
N LEU A 90 -3.73 8.85 5.48
CA LEU A 90 -3.73 10.16 4.84
C LEU A 90 -4.59 11.13 5.64
N ASP A 91 -4.09 12.35 5.81
CA ASP A 91 -4.91 13.46 6.30
C ASP A 91 -5.90 13.96 5.23
N PHE A 92 -6.78 14.87 5.62
CA PHE A 92 -7.83 15.39 4.74
C PHE A 92 -7.29 16.07 3.47
N VAL A 93 -6.18 16.81 3.57
CA VAL A 93 -5.57 17.52 2.43
C VAL A 93 -4.92 16.51 1.48
N GLN A 94 -4.18 15.57 2.03
CA GLN A 94 -3.55 14.50 1.27
C GLN A 94 -4.59 13.67 0.52
N LEU A 95 -5.71 13.34 1.17
CA LEU A 95 -6.80 12.59 0.56
C LEU A 95 -7.45 13.34 -0.60
N GLN A 96 -7.83 14.60 -0.39
CA GLN A 96 -8.61 15.39 -1.35
C GLN A 96 -7.79 15.85 -2.56
N THR A 97 -6.52 16.17 -2.35
CA THR A 97 -5.76 16.95 -3.33
C THR A 97 -4.54 16.22 -3.87
N LEU A 98 -3.95 15.28 -3.11
CA LEU A 98 -2.62 14.77 -3.40
C LEU A 98 -2.54 13.24 -3.55
N SER A 99 -3.57 12.50 -3.17
CA SER A 99 -3.50 11.04 -3.03
C SER A 99 -3.06 10.30 -4.30
N SER A 100 -3.57 10.68 -5.47
CA SER A 100 -3.13 10.10 -6.76
C SER A 100 -1.69 10.47 -7.11
N SER A 101 -1.27 11.70 -6.84
CA SER A 101 0.06 12.17 -7.19
C SER A 101 1.13 11.58 -6.26
N LEU A 102 0.82 11.46 -4.96
CA LEU A 102 1.65 10.76 -3.98
C LEU A 102 1.85 9.30 -4.39
N GLU A 103 0.76 8.59 -4.73
CA GLU A 103 0.83 7.21 -5.22
C GLU A 103 1.72 7.09 -6.47
N ALA A 104 1.52 7.96 -7.47
CA ALA A 104 2.30 7.93 -8.69
C ALA A 104 3.81 8.17 -8.46
N ILE A 105 4.17 9.13 -7.61
CA ILE A 105 5.57 9.42 -7.27
C ILE A 105 6.19 8.25 -6.50
N ILE A 106 5.46 7.68 -5.52
CA ILE A 106 5.94 6.53 -4.76
C ILE A 106 6.17 5.32 -5.67
N ILE A 107 5.24 5.04 -6.59
CA ILE A 107 5.39 3.93 -7.56
C ILE A 107 6.58 4.18 -8.48
N ALA A 108 6.76 5.41 -8.97
CA ALA A 108 7.89 5.76 -9.83
C ALA A 108 9.23 5.61 -9.12
N ALA A 109 9.31 6.00 -7.85
CA ALA A 109 10.53 5.93 -7.04
C ALA A 109 10.86 4.50 -6.60
N ALA A 110 9.85 3.72 -6.19
CA ALA A 110 10.05 2.40 -5.60
C ALA A 110 9.99 1.25 -6.62
N GLN A 111 9.44 1.50 -7.80
CA GLN A 111 9.20 0.53 -8.88
C GLN A 111 8.74 -0.86 -8.39
N PRO A 112 7.65 -0.96 -7.59
CA PRO A 112 7.25 -2.25 -7.05
C PRO A 112 6.88 -3.21 -8.19
N PRO A 113 7.35 -4.48 -8.15
CA PRO A 113 7.31 -5.38 -9.31
C PRO A 113 5.89 -5.67 -9.81
N TYR A 114 4.88 -5.49 -8.96
CA TYR A 114 3.50 -5.76 -9.31
C TYR A 114 2.68 -4.53 -9.69
N ASN A 115 3.14 -3.31 -9.39
CA ASN A 115 2.44 -2.09 -9.85
C ASN A 115 2.44 -1.97 -11.38
N ALA A 116 3.50 -2.44 -12.06
CA ALA A 116 3.57 -2.47 -13.52
C ALA A 116 2.61 -3.50 -14.15
N ARG A 117 2.39 -4.64 -13.47
CA ARG A 117 1.51 -5.73 -13.94
C ARG A 117 0.04 -5.47 -13.62
N TYR A 118 -0.22 -4.75 -12.54
CA TYR A 118 -1.54 -4.52 -11.99
C TYR A 118 -1.70 -3.06 -11.57
N PRO A 119 -1.81 -2.14 -12.54
CA PRO A 119 -1.94 -0.71 -12.23
C PRO A 119 -3.19 -0.46 -11.38
N ALA A 120 -3.09 0.44 -10.40
CA ALA A 120 -4.24 0.90 -9.63
C ALA A 120 -5.26 1.51 -10.61
N ARG A 121 -6.48 0.99 -10.61
CA ARG A 121 -7.61 1.58 -11.35
C ARG A 121 -8.30 2.58 -10.43
N ASP A 122 -8.57 3.77 -10.96
CA ASP A 122 -9.34 4.84 -10.28
C ASP A 122 -10.81 4.46 -10.11
#